data_AF-A0A1Y4TTD6-F1
#
_entry.id   AF-A0A1Y4TTD6-F1
#
_cell.length_a   1.000
_cell.length_b   1.000
_cell.length_c   1.000
_cell.angle_alpha   90.00
_cell.angle_beta   90.00
_cell.angle_gamma   90.00
#
_symmetry.space_group_name_H-M   'P 1'
#
loop_
_entity.id
_entity.type
_entity.pdbx_description
1 polymer ?
#
loop_
_entity_poly.entity_id
_entity_poly.type
_entity_poly.pdbx_seq_one_letter_code
_entity_poly.pdbx_strand_id
1 'polypeptide(L)'
;MNLTGPSTTGPPPIFRWTGRWRSRRTAALPSWSATWTRCTAQKAWPDLPCIRQALTYPENLGEGRLEGTRDNHLWYHLGLAEKEQGHEEEARRCFEKATEGSREIGSAMFYYDQPADMVLYQGLALRELGDERGACACFNSLLDYGERHLEDRPQVDYFAVSLPDFLVFEEDRTLADRVHCHYLMGLFHLGYGRGEEACGAFEKALGLDHSHQNCRIYLEMAEETAG
;
A
#
# COMPACT_ATOMS: atom_id res chain seq x y z
N MET A 1 30.15 25.66 -80.56
CA MET A 1 30.41 24.63 -79.54
C MET A 1 29.08 24.35 -78.85
N ASN A 2 28.63 23.09 -78.91
CA ASN A 2 27.39 22.61 -78.29
C ASN A 2 27.46 22.62 -76.75
N LEU A 3 26.26 22.56 -76.15
CA LEU A 3 25.83 21.98 -74.85
C LEU A 3 24.90 22.99 -74.11
N THR A 4 23.57 22.95 -74.27
CA THR A 4 22.55 22.21 -73.45
C THR A 4 22.71 22.47 -71.94
N GLY A 5 21.74 22.90 -71.12
CA GLY A 5 20.30 23.21 -71.23
C GLY A 5 19.84 23.82 -69.87
N PRO A 6 18.54 24.13 -69.68
CA PRO A 6 18.03 24.73 -68.45
C PRO A 6 17.65 23.66 -67.42
N SER A 7 18.22 23.68 -66.22
CA SER A 7 17.82 22.78 -65.14
C SER A 7 16.82 23.46 -64.21
N THR A 8 15.55 23.10 -64.40
CA THR A 8 14.47 23.21 -63.44
C THR A 8 14.73 22.27 -62.25
N THR A 9 14.75 22.77 -61.03
CA THR A 9 14.66 21.92 -59.83
C THR A 9 13.66 22.54 -58.86
N GLY A 10 12.43 22.04 -58.91
CA GLY A 10 11.40 22.26 -57.88
C GLY A 10 11.78 21.60 -56.55
N PRO A 11 11.00 21.85 -55.48
CA PRO A 11 11.28 21.31 -54.16
C PRO A 11 11.21 19.78 -54.16
N PRO A 12 12.04 19.09 -53.36
CA PRO A 12 12.05 17.64 -53.28
C PRO A 12 10.72 17.09 -52.72
N PRO A 13 10.29 15.89 -53.15
CA PRO A 13 9.00 15.34 -52.77
C PRO A 13 8.98 14.90 -51.30
N ILE A 14 7.83 15.15 -50.67
CA ILE A 14 7.45 14.72 -49.34
C ILE A 14 7.48 13.18 -49.30
N PHE A 15 8.27 12.61 -48.39
CA PHE A 15 8.39 11.17 -48.21
C PHE A 15 7.07 10.59 -47.71
N ARG A 16 6.34 9.91 -48.60
CA ARG A 16 5.07 9.23 -48.30
C ARG A 16 5.36 7.87 -47.69
N TRP A 17 5.15 7.74 -46.38
CA TRP A 17 5.31 6.48 -45.64
C TRP A 17 4.24 5.47 -46.08
N THR A 18 4.59 4.52 -46.96
CA THR A 18 3.74 3.37 -47.30
C THR A 18 4.31 2.10 -46.67
N GLY A 19 4.42 2.09 -45.35
CA GLY A 19 4.83 0.93 -44.56
C GLY A 19 3.62 0.21 -43.97
N ARG A 20 3.16 -0.85 -44.66
CA ARG A 20 2.15 -1.79 -44.18
C ARG A 20 2.72 -2.56 -42.98
N TRP A 21 2.33 -2.20 -41.75
CA TRP A 21 2.65 -2.97 -40.55
C TRP A 21 1.94 -4.32 -40.58
N ARG A 22 2.68 -5.37 -40.96
CA ARG A 22 2.23 -6.75 -40.88
C ARG A 22 2.62 -7.26 -39.50
N SER A 23 1.64 -7.40 -38.60
CA SER A 23 1.85 -7.96 -37.26
C SER A 23 2.42 -9.37 -37.38
N ARG A 24 3.64 -9.59 -36.86
CA ARG A 24 4.05 -10.93 -36.42
C ARG A 24 3.69 -11.04 -34.95
N ARG A 25 2.50 -11.61 -34.66
CA ARG A 25 2.29 -12.29 -33.39
C ARG A 25 3.17 -13.54 -33.35
N THR A 26 3.41 -13.99 -32.11
CA THR A 26 4.08 -15.23 -31.67
C THR A 26 5.61 -15.20 -31.63
N ALA A 27 6.13 -14.54 -30.59
CA ALA A 27 7.20 -15.12 -29.77
C ALA A 27 6.75 -15.02 -28.31
N ALA A 28 6.96 -16.09 -27.56
CA ALA A 28 6.40 -16.36 -26.24
C ALA A 28 6.48 -15.15 -25.29
N LEU A 29 5.31 -14.69 -24.83
CA LEU A 29 5.22 -13.81 -23.68
C LEU A 29 5.78 -14.56 -22.46
N PRO A 30 6.65 -13.96 -21.63
CA PRO A 30 7.09 -14.56 -20.37
C PRO A 30 5.85 -14.94 -19.56
N SER A 31 5.85 -16.14 -18.97
CA SER A 31 4.71 -16.66 -18.20
C SER A 31 4.22 -15.68 -17.13
N TRP A 32 5.08 -14.76 -16.68
CA TRP A 32 4.84 -13.77 -15.64
C TRP A 32 3.84 -12.70 -16.08
N SER A 33 3.83 -12.35 -17.39
CA SER A 33 2.87 -11.39 -17.95
C SER A 33 1.46 -12.00 -18.14
N ALA A 34 1.40 -13.31 -18.36
CA ALA A 34 0.14 -14.04 -18.51
C ALA A 34 -0.53 -14.31 -17.15
N THR A 35 0.25 -14.56 -16.09
CA THR A 35 -0.29 -14.58 -14.71
C THR A 35 -0.78 -13.20 -14.30
N TRP A 36 0.00 -12.14 -14.55
CA TRP A 36 -0.41 -10.75 -14.26
C TRP A 36 -1.75 -10.34 -14.90
N THR A 37 -1.97 -10.74 -16.16
CA THR A 37 -3.21 -10.42 -16.87
C THR A 37 -4.38 -11.33 -16.45
N ARG A 38 -4.10 -12.54 -15.94
CA ARG A 38 -5.12 -13.48 -15.44
C ARG A 38 -5.54 -13.14 -14.00
N CYS A 39 -4.62 -12.63 -13.18
CA CYS A 39 -4.86 -12.14 -11.83
C CYS A 39 -5.68 -10.84 -11.78
N THR A 40 -5.56 -9.97 -12.78
CA THR A 40 -6.35 -8.72 -12.84
C THR A 40 -7.75 -8.94 -13.44
N ALA A 41 -7.97 -10.05 -14.14
CA ALA A 41 -9.24 -10.37 -14.81
C ALA A 41 -10.17 -11.28 -13.98
N GLN A 42 -9.61 -12.14 -13.13
CA GLN A 42 -10.35 -12.74 -12.04
C GLN A 42 -10.26 -11.80 -10.85
N LYS A 43 -11.36 -11.53 -10.16
CA LYS A 43 -11.41 -10.85 -8.86
C LYS A 43 -10.76 -11.74 -7.77
N ALA A 44 -9.54 -12.20 -8.03
CA ALA A 44 -8.81 -13.21 -7.29
C ALA A 44 -7.73 -12.51 -6.48
N TRP A 45 -7.73 -12.85 -5.20
CA TRP A 45 -6.72 -12.48 -4.21
C TRP A 45 -5.29 -12.61 -4.74
N PRO A 46 -4.34 -11.85 -4.19
CA PRO A 46 -2.95 -11.92 -4.63
C PRO A 46 -2.48 -13.37 -4.72
N ASP A 47 -2.03 -13.77 -5.91
CA ASP A 47 -1.50 -15.12 -6.20
C ASP A 47 -0.60 -15.59 -5.05
N LEU A 48 -0.90 -16.74 -4.40
CA LEU A 48 -0.08 -17.28 -3.30
C LEU A 48 1.42 -17.31 -3.60
N PRO A 49 1.88 -17.65 -4.83
CA PRO A 49 3.28 -17.54 -5.19
C PRO A 49 3.87 -16.13 -4.98
N CYS A 50 3.12 -15.08 -5.28
CA CYS A 50 3.55 -13.70 -5.11
C CYS A 50 3.68 -13.33 -3.62
N ILE A 51 2.71 -13.71 -2.79
CA ILE A 51 2.76 -13.44 -1.33
C ILE A 51 3.93 -14.20 -0.69
N ARG A 52 4.12 -15.47 -1.05
CA ARG A 52 5.25 -16.27 -0.56
C ARG A 52 6.60 -15.72 -1.00
N GLN A 53 6.68 -15.18 -2.21
CA GLN A 53 7.86 -14.49 -2.68
C GLN A 53 8.10 -13.17 -1.92
N ALA A 54 7.05 -12.41 -1.60
CA ALA A 54 7.17 -11.19 -0.79
C ALA A 54 7.65 -11.46 0.66
N LEU A 55 7.35 -12.65 1.19
CA LEU A 55 7.89 -13.12 2.47
C LEU A 55 9.36 -13.58 2.39
N THR A 56 9.89 -13.78 1.18
CA THR A 56 11.26 -14.27 0.96
C THR A 56 12.16 -13.11 0.55
N TYR A 57 13.27 -12.93 1.26
CA TYR A 57 14.18 -11.83 0.96
C TYR A 57 15.15 -12.18 -0.18
N PRO A 58 15.41 -11.27 -1.13
CA PRO A 58 16.40 -11.52 -2.17
C PRO A 58 17.80 -11.60 -1.56
N GLU A 59 18.56 -12.62 -1.94
CA GLU A 59 19.94 -12.83 -1.45
C GLU A 59 20.89 -11.66 -1.78
N ASN A 60 20.52 -10.81 -2.75
CA ASN A 60 21.32 -9.69 -3.22
C ASN A 60 21.16 -8.39 -2.41
N LEU A 61 20.36 -8.39 -1.34
CA LEU A 61 20.27 -7.28 -0.40
C LEU A 61 21.08 -7.62 0.87
N GLY A 62 22.12 -6.84 1.14
CA GLY A 62 23.07 -7.08 2.23
C GLY A 62 22.56 -6.82 3.65
N GLU A 63 21.31 -6.39 3.81
CA GLU A 63 20.64 -6.14 5.10
C GLU A 63 19.30 -6.88 5.10
N GLY A 64 19.02 -7.70 6.11
CA GLY A 64 17.72 -8.36 6.30
C GLY A 64 16.66 -7.42 6.88
N ARG A 65 15.45 -7.95 7.19
CA ARG A 65 14.42 -7.18 7.91
C ARG A 65 14.95 -6.72 9.27
N LEU A 66 14.59 -5.50 9.67
CA LEU A 66 14.85 -5.01 11.01
C LEU A 66 14.19 -5.95 12.03
N GLU A 67 14.91 -6.23 13.12
CA GLU A 67 14.44 -7.06 14.21
C GLU A 67 13.24 -6.38 14.89
N GLY A 68 12.02 -6.77 14.50
CA GLY A 68 10.77 -6.18 14.98
C GLY A 68 9.74 -5.86 13.91
N THR A 69 10.12 -5.65 12.65
CA THR A 69 9.16 -5.38 11.56
C THR A 69 8.43 -6.66 11.17
N ARG A 70 7.10 -6.68 11.40
CA ARG A 70 6.23 -7.82 11.10
C ARG A 70 5.35 -7.51 9.88
N ASP A 71 5.21 -8.49 8.99
CA ASP A 71 4.32 -8.40 7.82
C ASP A 71 2.93 -8.94 8.12
N ASN A 72 2.24 -8.34 9.09
CA ASN A 72 0.92 -8.81 9.51
C ASN A 72 -0.05 -8.87 8.31
N HIS A 73 -0.01 -7.88 7.44
CA HIS A 73 -0.74 -7.83 6.18
C HIS A 73 -0.46 -9.02 5.25
N LEU A 74 0.82 -9.38 5.01
CA LEU A 74 1.16 -10.51 4.15
C LEU A 74 0.71 -11.84 4.75
N TRP A 75 0.91 -12.04 6.05
CA TRP A 75 0.46 -13.25 6.74
C TRP A 75 -1.06 -13.37 6.77
N TYR A 76 -1.78 -12.27 6.94
CA TYR A 76 -3.24 -12.24 6.86
C TYR A 76 -3.75 -12.64 5.47
N HIS A 77 -3.23 -12.02 4.41
CA HIS A 77 -3.63 -12.36 3.04
C HIS A 77 -3.21 -13.79 2.64
N LEU A 78 -2.06 -14.27 3.12
CA LEU A 78 -1.68 -15.66 2.94
C LEU A 78 -2.68 -16.61 3.64
N GLY A 79 -3.12 -16.27 4.85
CA GLY A 79 -4.13 -17.04 5.57
C GLY A 79 -5.46 -17.10 4.83
N LEU A 80 -5.93 -15.97 4.28
CA LEU A 80 -7.13 -15.94 3.44
C LEU A 80 -6.99 -16.85 2.20
N ALA A 81 -5.86 -16.76 1.50
CA ALA A 81 -5.63 -17.55 0.29
C ALA A 81 -5.49 -19.07 0.58
N GLU A 82 -4.91 -19.47 1.72
CA GLU A 82 -4.89 -20.87 2.15
C GLU A 82 -6.28 -21.36 2.58
N LYS A 83 -7.07 -20.51 3.26
CA LYS A 83 -8.45 -20.82 3.66
C LYS A 83 -9.34 -21.09 2.45
N GLU A 84 -9.23 -20.29 1.40
CA GLU A 84 -9.98 -20.49 0.15
C GLU A 84 -9.62 -21.77 -0.60
N GLN A 85 -8.38 -22.24 -0.46
CA GLN A 85 -7.95 -23.53 -1.02
C GLN A 85 -8.37 -24.74 -0.16
N GLY A 86 -9.00 -24.52 0.99
CA GLY A 86 -9.42 -25.56 1.92
C GLY A 86 -8.30 -26.05 2.86
N HIS A 87 -7.16 -25.36 2.92
CA HIS A 87 -6.06 -25.66 3.83
C HIS A 87 -6.27 -24.97 5.18
N GLU A 88 -7.26 -25.43 5.95
CA GLU A 88 -7.71 -24.76 7.19
C GLU A 88 -6.60 -24.65 8.26
N GLU A 89 -5.78 -25.69 8.43
CA GLU A 89 -4.69 -25.69 9.43
C GLU A 89 -3.57 -24.72 9.04
N GLU A 90 -3.20 -24.66 7.76
CA GLU A 90 -2.23 -23.71 7.24
C GLU A 90 -2.73 -22.27 7.33
N ALA A 91 -4.01 -22.04 7.02
CA ALA A 91 -4.65 -20.73 7.15
C ALA A 91 -4.60 -20.24 8.60
N ARG A 92 -4.98 -21.11 9.55
CA ARG A 92 -4.92 -20.81 10.99
C ARG A 92 -3.51 -20.42 11.43
N ARG A 93 -2.48 -21.17 11.02
CA ARG A 93 -1.07 -20.83 11.34
C ARG A 93 -0.65 -19.48 10.76
N CYS A 94 -1.14 -19.13 9.57
CA CYS A 94 -0.86 -17.83 8.97
C CYS A 94 -1.54 -16.70 9.75
N PHE A 95 -2.79 -16.89 10.18
CA PHE A 95 -3.47 -15.91 11.03
C PHE A 95 -2.78 -15.76 12.39
N GLU A 96 -2.37 -16.86 13.04
CA GLU A 96 -1.60 -16.82 14.30
C GLU A 96 -0.34 -15.96 14.14
N LYS A 97 0.43 -16.15 13.06
CA LYS A 97 1.59 -15.30 12.74
C LYS A 97 1.23 -13.84 12.50
N ALA A 98 0.09 -13.58 11.84
CA ALA A 98 -0.41 -12.23 11.60
C ALA A 98 -0.87 -11.52 12.89
N THR A 99 -0.99 -12.22 14.03
CA THR A 99 -1.30 -11.59 15.33
C THR A 99 -0.04 -11.17 16.12
N GLU A 100 1.14 -11.58 15.69
CA GLU A 100 2.40 -11.28 16.38
C GLU A 100 2.84 -9.81 16.16
N GLY A 101 3.62 -9.26 17.09
CA GLY A 101 4.15 -7.89 17.02
C GLY A 101 3.54 -6.95 18.07
N SER A 102 3.95 -5.68 18.01
CA SER A 102 3.40 -4.68 18.91
C SER A 102 1.98 -4.30 18.48
N ARG A 103 1.16 -3.92 19.46
CA ARG A 103 -0.16 -3.28 19.25
C ARG A 103 -0.14 -1.80 19.62
N GLU A 104 1.02 -1.32 20.08
CA GLU A 104 1.23 0.06 20.45
C GLU A 104 1.30 0.91 19.19
N ILE A 105 0.54 1.99 19.18
CA ILE A 105 0.53 2.96 18.10
C ILE A 105 1.49 4.06 18.52
N GLY A 106 2.67 4.07 17.88
CA GLY A 106 3.61 5.17 18.04
C GLY A 106 3.11 6.42 17.31
N SER A 107 3.58 7.58 17.74
CA SER A 107 3.58 8.75 16.84
C SER A 107 4.35 8.34 15.59
N ALA A 108 3.84 8.61 14.39
CA ALA A 108 4.50 8.31 13.11
C ALA A 108 5.87 9.02 12.89
N MET A 109 6.47 9.52 13.97
CA MET A 109 7.71 10.24 14.12
C MET A 109 8.95 9.34 14.07
N PHE A 110 8.87 8.08 14.53
CA PHE A 110 10.05 7.21 14.60
C PHE A 110 10.08 6.18 13.47
N TYR A 111 11.21 6.13 12.77
CA TYR A 111 11.47 5.22 11.64
C TYR A 111 11.36 3.72 11.99
N TYR A 112 11.40 3.35 13.27
CA TYR A 112 11.34 1.97 13.75
C TYR A 112 9.94 1.55 14.23
N ASP A 113 8.99 2.47 14.29
CA ASP A 113 7.66 2.15 14.77
C ASP A 113 6.92 1.27 13.76
N GLN A 114 6.20 0.27 14.28
CA GLN A 114 5.40 -0.61 13.44
C GLN A 114 4.30 0.23 12.77
N PRO A 115 4.13 0.14 11.44
CA PRO A 115 3.07 0.84 10.74
C PRO A 115 1.70 0.52 11.35
N ALA A 116 0.89 1.55 11.58
CA ALA A 116 -0.36 1.40 12.33
C ALA A 116 -1.40 0.49 11.64
N ASP A 117 -1.33 0.34 10.32
CA ASP A 117 -2.12 -0.63 9.58
C ASP A 117 -1.81 -2.08 9.94
N MET A 118 -0.63 -2.38 10.48
CA MET A 118 -0.37 -3.73 10.99
C MET A 118 -1.29 -4.08 12.17
N VAL A 119 -1.70 -3.10 12.98
CA VAL A 119 -2.68 -3.30 14.07
C VAL A 119 -4.06 -3.65 13.52
N LEU A 120 -4.46 -3.04 12.38
CA LEU A 120 -5.66 -3.44 11.65
C LEU A 120 -5.59 -4.92 11.26
N TYR A 121 -4.49 -5.37 10.63
CA TYR A 121 -4.36 -6.77 10.21
C TYR A 121 -4.25 -7.76 11.37
N GLN A 122 -3.64 -7.37 12.50
CA GLN A 122 -3.70 -8.17 13.73
C GLN A 122 -5.15 -8.36 14.18
N GLY A 123 -5.96 -7.31 14.17
CA GLY A 123 -7.38 -7.37 14.52
C GLY A 123 -8.19 -8.24 13.55
N LEU A 124 -7.96 -8.09 12.25
CA LEU A 124 -8.62 -8.92 11.22
C LEU A 124 -8.24 -10.41 11.35
N ALA A 125 -6.96 -10.71 11.62
CA ALA A 125 -6.50 -12.07 11.85
C ALA A 125 -7.10 -12.67 13.14
N LEU A 126 -7.23 -11.90 14.23
CA LEU A 126 -7.89 -12.35 15.45
C LEU A 126 -9.36 -12.70 15.22
N ARG A 127 -10.07 -11.92 14.38
CA ARG A 127 -11.44 -12.23 13.99
C ARG A 127 -11.53 -13.54 13.20
N GLU A 128 -10.61 -13.80 12.28
CA GLU A 128 -10.52 -15.08 11.56
C GLU A 128 -10.24 -16.28 12.49
N LEU A 129 -9.51 -16.06 13.59
CA LEU A 129 -9.27 -17.05 14.64
C LEU A 129 -10.45 -17.20 15.64
N GLY A 130 -11.50 -16.38 15.52
CA GLY A 130 -12.66 -16.36 16.41
C GLY A 130 -12.48 -15.58 17.71
N ASP A 131 -11.39 -14.83 17.87
CA ASP A 131 -11.16 -13.93 19.01
C ASP A 131 -11.66 -12.51 18.71
N GLU A 132 -12.98 -12.33 18.76
CA GLU A 132 -13.61 -11.03 18.52
C GLU A 132 -13.23 -9.99 19.59
N ARG A 133 -12.94 -10.42 20.83
CA ARG A 133 -12.52 -9.49 21.89
C ARG A 133 -11.15 -8.91 21.58
N GLY A 134 -10.22 -9.75 21.15
CA GLY A 134 -8.90 -9.34 20.70
C GLY A 134 -8.97 -8.41 19.48
N ALA A 135 -9.83 -8.73 18.50
CA ALA A 135 -10.05 -7.90 17.32
C ALA A 135 -10.55 -6.49 17.70
N CYS A 136 -11.59 -6.40 18.52
CA CYS A 136 -12.12 -5.13 19.02
C CYS A 136 -11.06 -4.32 19.78
N ALA A 137 -10.19 -4.96 20.57
CA ALA A 137 -9.10 -4.27 21.27
C ALA A 137 -8.10 -3.63 20.29
N CYS A 138 -7.73 -4.32 19.21
CA CYS A 138 -6.87 -3.77 18.16
C CYS A 138 -7.53 -2.58 17.43
N PHE A 139 -8.82 -2.67 17.10
CA PHE A 139 -9.47 -1.56 16.42
C PHE A 139 -9.67 -0.36 17.36
N ASN A 140 -10.10 -0.60 18.60
CA ASN A 140 -10.32 0.47 19.55
C ASN A 140 -9.03 1.21 19.92
N SER A 141 -7.86 0.54 19.90
CA SER A 141 -6.59 1.26 20.09
C SER A 141 -6.33 2.29 18.99
N LEU A 142 -6.70 1.98 17.73
CA LEU A 142 -6.60 2.92 16.60
C LEU A 142 -7.47 4.16 16.81
N LEU A 143 -8.72 3.95 17.25
CA LEU A 143 -9.63 5.06 17.55
C LEU A 143 -9.15 5.87 18.75
N ASP A 144 -8.78 5.20 19.84
CA ASP A 144 -8.30 5.83 21.07
C ASP A 144 -7.11 6.76 20.79
N TYR A 145 -6.16 6.32 19.97
CA TYR A 145 -5.04 7.15 19.56
C TYR A 145 -5.51 8.32 18.69
N GLY A 146 -6.27 8.01 17.62
CA GLY A 146 -6.73 9.02 16.66
C GLY A 146 -7.55 10.14 17.30
N GLU A 147 -8.40 9.84 18.29
CA GLU A 147 -9.20 10.86 18.99
C GLU A 147 -8.37 11.65 20.01
N ARG A 148 -7.49 10.99 20.76
CA ARG A 148 -6.70 11.66 21.82
C ARG A 148 -5.72 12.67 21.25
N HIS A 149 -5.12 12.37 20.09
CA HIS A 149 -4.03 13.15 19.52
C HIS A 149 -4.47 14.11 18.40
N LEU A 150 -5.76 14.13 18.01
CA LEU A 150 -6.24 14.95 16.89
C LEU A 150 -6.03 16.46 17.08
N GLU A 151 -6.13 16.93 18.32
CA GLU A 151 -5.98 18.34 18.67
C GLU A 151 -4.62 18.67 19.30
N ASP A 152 -3.72 17.68 19.38
CA ASP A 152 -2.40 17.89 19.94
C ASP A 152 -1.57 18.82 19.06
N ARG A 153 -0.66 19.56 19.72
CA ARG A 153 0.34 20.39 19.05
C ARG A 153 1.72 19.87 19.43
N PRO A 154 2.38 19.08 18.56
CA PRO A 154 3.68 18.51 18.88
C PRO A 154 4.69 19.64 19.11
N GLN A 155 5.24 19.71 20.33
CA GLN A 155 6.38 20.58 20.62
C GLN A 155 7.66 19.82 20.35
N VAL A 156 8.57 20.42 19.57
CA VAL A 156 9.91 19.85 19.36
C VAL A 156 10.70 20.07 20.65
N ASP A 157 11.13 18.98 21.28
CA ASP A 157 11.99 19.08 22.45
C ASP A 157 13.28 19.79 22.05
N TYR A 158 13.62 20.87 22.74
CA TYR A 158 14.76 21.76 22.44
C TYR A 158 16.11 21.02 22.45
N PHE A 159 16.16 19.80 23.00
CA PHE A 159 17.32 18.91 23.03
C PHE A 159 17.30 17.80 21.97
N ALA A 160 16.41 17.84 20.97
CA ALA A 160 16.46 16.93 19.83
C ALA A 160 17.74 17.20 19.00
N VAL A 161 18.85 16.55 19.37
CA VAL A 161 20.19 16.67 18.78
C VAL A 161 20.23 16.28 17.28
N SER A 162 19.11 15.84 16.73
CA SER A 162 18.94 15.39 15.35
C SER A 162 18.10 16.32 14.47
N LEU A 163 17.64 17.49 14.94
CA LEU A 163 17.11 18.49 14.02
C LEU A 163 18.25 19.35 13.46
N PRO A 164 18.68 19.17 12.20
CA PRO A 164 19.58 20.12 11.58
C PRO A 164 18.87 21.49 11.49
N ASP A 165 19.55 22.56 11.91
CA ASP A 165 19.11 23.97 11.85
C ASP A 165 18.75 24.47 10.42
N PHE A 166 18.85 23.62 9.40
CA PHE A 166 18.65 23.96 7.99
C PHE A 166 17.73 22.94 7.31
N LEU A 167 16.47 22.87 7.75
CA LEU A 167 15.42 22.24 6.96
C LEU A 167 15.06 23.18 5.81
N VAL A 168 15.36 22.79 4.57
CA VAL A 168 14.92 23.52 3.36
C VAL A 168 13.38 23.51 3.25
N PHE A 169 12.72 22.57 3.93
CA PHE A 169 11.27 22.44 4.01
C PHE A 169 10.87 22.23 5.47
N GLU A 170 10.15 23.21 6.04
CA GLU A 170 9.49 23.06 7.34
C GLU A 170 8.19 22.29 7.13
N GLU A 171 8.13 21.05 7.63
CA GLU A 171 6.89 20.28 7.62
C GLU A 171 5.98 20.76 8.77
N ASP A 172 4.72 21.05 8.46
CA ASP A 172 3.72 21.34 9.48
C ASP A 172 3.37 20.03 10.21
N ARG A 173 4.05 19.79 11.33
CA ARG A 173 3.84 18.59 12.15
C ARG A 173 2.42 18.49 12.71
N THR A 174 1.78 19.64 12.98
CA THR A 174 0.38 19.62 13.45
C THR A 174 -0.53 19.13 12.33
N LEU A 175 -0.26 19.51 11.09
CA LEU A 175 -0.96 18.99 9.93
C LEU A 175 -0.70 17.49 9.73
N ALA A 176 0.56 17.06 9.82
CA ALA A 176 0.95 15.65 9.67
C ALA A 176 0.29 14.75 10.73
N ASP A 177 0.28 15.16 12.01
CA ASP A 177 -0.38 14.43 13.09
C ASP A 177 -1.89 14.35 12.88
N ARG A 178 -2.52 15.43 12.40
CA ARG A 178 -3.96 15.43 12.06
C ARG A 178 -4.29 14.48 10.91
N VAL A 179 -3.46 14.45 9.87
CA VAL A 179 -3.57 13.48 8.76
C VAL A 179 -3.47 12.06 9.32
N HIS A 180 -2.47 11.80 10.17
CA HIS A 180 -2.27 10.49 10.78
C HIS A 180 -3.46 10.08 11.66
N CYS A 181 -3.98 10.98 12.50
CA CYS A 181 -5.15 10.71 13.33
C CYS A 181 -6.38 10.35 12.48
N HIS A 182 -6.67 11.10 11.41
CA HIS A 182 -7.77 10.75 10.51
C HIS A 182 -7.55 9.42 9.79
N TYR A 183 -6.32 9.11 9.41
CA TYR A 183 -5.94 7.81 8.86
C TYR A 183 -6.23 6.66 9.85
N LEU A 184 -5.84 6.81 11.12
CA LEU A 184 -6.10 5.80 12.17
C LEU A 184 -7.60 5.59 12.43
N MET A 185 -8.38 6.68 12.46
CA MET A 185 -9.84 6.60 12.57
C MET A 185 -10.45 5.85 11.38
N GLY A 186 -9.92 6.07 10.16
CA GLY A 186 -10.33 5.33 8.97
C GLY A 186 -10.06 3.83 9.09
N LEU A 187 -8.87 3.45 9.56
CA LEU A 187 -8.53 2.04 9.80
C LEU A 187 -9.42 1.40 10.88
N PHE A 188 -9.77 2.14 11.94
CA PHE A 188 -10.75 1.69 12.93
C PHE A 188 -12.09 1.36 12.28
N HIS A 189 -12.67 2.30 11.52
CA HIS A 189 -13.95 2.09 10.86
C HIS A 189 -13.90 0.92 9.87
N LEU A 190 -12.81 0.82 9.11
CA LEU A 190 -12.56 -0.28 8.19
C LEU A 190 -12.53 -1.64 8.93
N GLY A 191 -11.85 -1.72 10.07
CA GLY A 191 -11.80 -2.93 10.90
C GLY A 191 -13.16 -3.39 11.42
N TYR A 192 -14.09 -2.46 11.65
CA TYR A 192 -15.49 -2.76 12.02
C TYR A 192 -16.42 -3.00 10.81
N GLY A 193 -15.91 -2.94 9.58
CA GLY A 193 -16.72 -3.06 8.36
C GLY A 193 -17.64 -1.86 8.10
N ARG A 194 -17.32 -0.71 8.69
CA ARG A 194 -18.07 0.55 8.55
C ARG A 194 -17.54 1.34 7.37
N GLY A 195 -17.84 0.87 6.16
CA GLY A 195 -17.26 1.38 4.91
C GLY A 195 -17.50 2.88 4.70
N GLU A 196 -18.73 3.36 4.87
CA GLU A 196 -19.06 4.79 4.69
C GLU A 196 -18.27 5.70 5.64
N GLU A 197 -18.20 5.35 6.93
CA GLU A 197 -17.44 6.13 7.90
C GLU A 197 -15.92 6.04 7.67
N ALA A 198 -15.43 4.88 7.21
CA ALA A 198 -14.02 4.70 6.84
C ALA A 198 -13.66 5.60 5.65
N CYS A 199 -14.47 5.61 4.59
CA CYS A 199 -14.29 6.51 3.44
C CYS A 199 -14.24 7.97 3.89
N GLY A 200 -15.21 8.41 4.68
CA GLY A 200 -15.26 9.79 5.16
C GLY A 200 -14.05 10.19 6.02
N ALA A 201 -13.44 9.26 6.75
CA ALA A 201 -12.21 9.51 7.50
C ALA A 201 -10.97 9.59 6.59
N PHE A 202 -10.83 8.67 5.64
CA PHE A 202 -9.72 8.70 4.68
C PHE A 202 -9.78 9.91 3.74
N GLU A 203 -10.97 10.32 3.30
CA GLU A 203 -11.17 11.53 2.51
C GLU A 203 -10.77 12.79 3.28
N LYS A 204 -11.05 12.87 4.59
CA LYS A 204 -10.57 13.97 5.44
C LYS A 204 -9.05 14.00 5.50
N ALA A 205 -8.40 12.84 5.67
CA ALA A 205 -6.94 12.74 5.64
C ALA A 205 -6.37 13.20 4.28
N LEU A 206 -6.97 12.75 3.17
CA LEU A 206 -6.56 13.12 1.80
C LEU A 206 -6.87 14.58 1.43
N GLY A 207 -7.86 15.20 2.08
CA GLY A 207 -8.15 16.62 1.96
C GLY A 207 -7.09 17.50 2.64
N LEU A 208 -6.39 16.97 3.65
CA LEU A 208 -5.28 17.62 4.33
C LEU A 208 -3.93 17.32 3.63
N ASP A 209 -3.70 16.07 3.24
CA ASP A 209 -2.54 15.63 2.46
C ASP A 209 -2.95 14.69 1.32
N HIS A 210 -2.94 15.21 0.11
CA HIS A 210 -3.31 14.46 -1.09
C HIS A 210 -2.33 13.35 -1.47
N SER A 211 -1.10 13.38 -0.93
CA SER A 211 -0.01 12.48 -1.27
C SER A 211 0.05 11.22 -0.40
N HIS A 212 -0.77 11.16 0.66
CA HIS A 212 -0.77 10.05 1.60
C HIS A 212 -1.21 8.72 0.95
N GLN A 213 -0.23 7.87 0.61
CA GLN A 213 -0.44 6.66 -0.19
C GLN A 213 -1.36 5.64 0.48
N ASN A 214 -1.14 5.36 1.77
CA ASN A 214 -1.92 4.34 2.48
C ASN A 214 -3.41 4.70 2.56
N CYS A 215 -3.77 5.95 2.88
CA CYS A 215 -5.14 6.45 2.81
C CYS A 215 -5.81 6.14 1.47
N ARG A 216 -5.12 6.29 0.34
CA ARG A 216 -5.71 5.96 -0.98
C ARG A 216 -5.98 4.47 -1.13
N ILE A 217 -5.03 3.63 -0.72
CA ILE A 217 -5.15 2.17 -0.78
C ILE A 217 -6.34 1.71 0.08
N TYR A 218 -6.41 2.19 1.33
CA TYR A 218 -7.48 1.78 2.25
C TYR A 218 -8.83 2.43 1.95
N LEU A 219 -8.86 3.58 1.27
CA LEU A 219 -10.09 4.16 0.74
C LEU A 219 -10.70 3.25 -0.32
N GLU A 220 -9.90 2.75 -1.28
CA GLU A 220 -10.38 1.80 -2.29
C GLU A 220 -10.95 0.53 -1.63
N MET A 221 -10.26 -0.01 -0.61
CA MET A 221 -10.76 -1.15 0.17
C MET A 221 -12.07 -0.83 0.92
N ALA A 222 -12.22 0.38 1.46
CA ALA A 222 -13.42 0.81 2.16
C ALA A 222 -14.62 0.97 1.21
N GLU A 223 -14.39 1.51 0.01
CA GLU A 223 -15.40 1.64 -1.05
C GLU A 223 -15.93 0.26 -1.48
N GLU A 224 -15.07 -0.75 -1.59
CA GLU A 224 -15.49 -2.13 -1.87
C GLU A 224 -16.37 -2.74 -0.76
N THR A 225 -16.20 -2.29 0.48
CA THR A 225 -16.98 -2.77 1.63
C THR A 225 -18.32 -2.04 1.77
N ALA A 226 -18.41 -0.81 1.25
CA ALA A 226 -19.62 0.02 1.29
C ALA A 226 -20.62 -0.28 0.16
N GLY A 227 -20.15 -0.83 -0.97
CA GLY A 227 -20.95 -1.17 -2.15
C GLY A 227 -21.61 -2.54 -2.11
#